data_AF-A0A8H5BN92-F1
#
_entry.id   AF-A0A8H5BN92-F1
#
_cell.length_a   1.000
_cell.length_b   1.000
_cell.length_c   1.000
_cell.angle_alpha   90.00
_cell.angle_beta   90.00
_cell.angle_gamma   90.00
#
_symmetry.space_group_name_H-M   'P 1'
#
loop_
_entity.id
_entity.type
_entity.pdbx_description
1 polymer ?
#
loop_
_entity_poly.entity_id
_entity_poly.type
_entity_poly.pdbx_seq_one_letter_code
_entity_poly.pdbx_strand_id
1 'polypeptide(L)'
;MPALPLELIRQIVEDVVDDIDDPTYCRDLSAVSLSCRLLRHEAQRVLFRDSGELHTTTAAREKTIMFMDTIISSPERLALYVKSFDITFDDWFHPNSDETAALIQKLSITLQAMRNLESLDVSQWTSSVSSLADILQHVHSKLTSFIWSGYSDTASAAANIKADFLRRQDNIEHLVISEFIEERTLEPIAAEICPRLQSLSASYALTQILLPGKQHLTSLHWEPPLGDHVAQVYQGPDADFPCDLELISKELGRIRYLSYDVGGSLMPAGPNIRRIAPYLTSLVCLNTHRDDIKQLEALSRLPHLEILILSVGIRDSWPEEDDLIKVAASCKSLDHIDIENDYGAFSRFKYNHSSKSLESHTVDGSDIYRWFDDFDAFHD
;
A
#
# COMPACT_ATOMS: atom_id res chain seq x y z
N MET A 1 -39.99 10.36 -21.06
CA MET A 1 -39.02 11.17 -20.31
C MET A 1 -38.12 11.87 -21.33
N PRO A 2 -37.89 13.19 -21.23
CA PRO A 2 -36.83 13.83 -22.01
C PRO A 2 -35.52 13.06 -21.74
N ALA A 3 -34.78 12.73 -22.80
CA ALA A 3 -33.55 11.97 -22.68
C ALA A 3 -32.55 12.82 -21.91
N LEU A 4 -32.29 12.46 -20.65
CA LEU A 4 -31.18 13.03 -19.90
C LEU A 4 -29.88 12.72 -20.66
N PRO A 5 -28.93 13.67 -20.73
CA PRO A 5 -27.57 13.40 -21.17
C PRO A 5 -26.97 12.20 -20.41
N LEU A 6 -26.13 11.42 -21.10
CA LEU A 6 -25.53 10.21 -20.53
C LEU A 6 -24.67 10.54 -19.31
N GLU A 7 -24.02 11.69 -19.33
CA GLU A 7 -23.18 12.22 -18.24
C GLU A 7 -24.01 12.40 -16.97
N LEU A 8 -25.23 12.93 -17.08
CA LEU A 8 -26.13 13.09 -15.93
C LEU A 8 -26.66 11.73 -15.44
N ILE A 9 -26.92 10.79 -16.35
CA ILE A 9 -27.34 9.44 -15.96
C ILE A 9 -26.22 8.72 -15.21
N ARG A 10 -24.97 8.86 -15.66
CA ARG A 10 -23.79 8.32 -14.98
C ARG A 10 -23.66 8.88 -13.58
N GLN A 11 -23.73 10.20 -13.47
CA GLN A 11 -23.66 10.87 -12.18
C GLN A 11 -24.78 10.41 -11.25
N ILE A 12 -26.04 10.33 -11.72
CA ILE A 12 -27.15 9.82 -10.90
C ILE A 12 -26.90 8.38 -10.41
N VAL A 13 -26.35 7.51 -11.25
CA VAL A 13 -26.05 6.12 -10.86
C VAL A 13 -24.85 6.07 -9.91
N GLU A 14 -23.89 6.98 -10.04
CA GLU A 14 -22.76 7.15 -9.13
C GLU A 14 -23.21 7.73 -7.77
N ASP A 15 -24.14 8.68 -7.73
CA ASP A 15 -24.67 9.27 -6.50
C ASP A 15 -25.54 8.28 -5.71
N VAL A 16 -26.10 7.24 -6.35
CA VAL A 16 -26.73 6.10 -5.64
C VAL A 16 -25.70 5.32 -4.80
N VAL A 17 -24.40 5.55 -5.04
CA VAL A 17 -23.24 4.90 -4.39
C VAL A 17 -22.61 5.80 -3.32
N ASP A 18 -23.18 6.97 -2.98
CA ASP A 18 -22.55 7.96 -2.07
C ASP A 18 -22.12 7.40 -0.70
N ASP A 19 -22.51 6.16 -0.36
CA ASP A 19 -21.97 5.38 0.75
C ASP A 19 -21.63 3.95 0.27
N ILE A 20 -20.39 3.73 -0.19
CA ILE A 20 -19.87 2.40 -0.59
C ILE A 20 -19.95 1.40 0.59
N ASP A 21 -19.92 1.93 1.83
CA ASP A 21 -20.04 1.15 3.06
C ASP A 21 -21.49 0.78 3.40
N ASP A 22 -22.49 1.32 2.69
CA ASP A 22 -23.89 0.92 2.85
C ASP A 22 -24.15 -0.44 2.17
N PRO A 23 -24.44 -1.52 2.91
CA PRO A 23 -24.70 -2.84 2.34
C PRO A 23 -25.94 -2.88 1.42
N THR A 24 -26.78 -1.85 1.44
CA THR A 24 -27.94 -1.73 0.54
C THR A 24 -27.58 -1.26 -0.86
N TYR A 25 -26.38 -0.70 -1.05
CA TYR A 25 -25.87 -0.23 -2.35
C TYR A 25 -25.98 -1.29 -3.47
N CYS A 26 -25.50 -2.51 -3.21
CA CYS A 26 -25.57 -3.61 -4.18
C CYS A 26 -27.02 -3.96 -4.57
N ARG A 27 -27.95 -3.87 -3.62
CA ARG A 27 -29.38 -4.14 -3.86
C ARG A 27 -30.00 -3.07 -4.73
N ASP A 28 -29.68 -1.81 -4.45
CA ASP A 28 -30.28 -0.67 -5.11
C ASP A 28 -29.76 -0.55 -6.56
N LEU A 29 -28.46 -0.77 -6.80
CA LEU A 29 -27.93 -0.90 -8.16
C LEU A 29 -28.45 -2.13 -8.90
N SER A 30 -28.66 -3.26 -8.21
CA SER A 30 -29.32 -4.42 -8.80
C SER A 30 -30.73 -4.05 -9.28
N ALA A 31 -31.50 -3.30 -8.49
CA ALA A 31 -32.82 -2.81 -8.89
C ALA A 31 -32.76 -1.84 -10.08
N VAL A 32 -31.80 -0.91 -10.08
CA VAL A 32 -31.54 0.00 -11.22
C VAL A 32 -31.22 -0.80 -12.48
N SER A 33 -30.44 -1.89 -12.37
CA SER A 33 -30.03 -2.72 -13.51
C SER A 33 -31.20 -3.46 -14.20
N LEU A 34 -32.31 -3.65 -13.48
CA LEU A 34 -33.52 -4.30 -13.99
C LEU A 34 -34.44 -3.32 -14.73
N SER A 35 -34.23 -2.02 -14.61
CA SER A 35 -35.16 -1.00 -15.12
C SER A 35 -35.15 -0.86 -16.64
N CYS A 36 -33.98 -0.63 -17.25
CA CYS A 36 -33.84 -0.55 -18.71
C CYS A 36 -32.41 -0.88 -19.17
N ARG A 37 -32.18 -1.04 -20.48
CA ARG A 37 -30.86 -1.41 -21.02
C ARG A 37 -29.76 -0.39 -20.68
N LEU A 38 -30.08 0.90 -20.73
CA LEU A 38 -29.11 1.97 -20.44
C LEU A 38 -28.71 1.96 -18.96
N LEU A 39 -29.71 1.96 -18.06
CA LEU A 39 -29.47 1.88 -16.62
C LEU A 39 -28.82 0.56 -16.22
N ARG A 40 -29.09 -0.54 -16.94
CA ARG A 40 -28.36 -1.80 -16.77
C ARG A 40 -26.88 -1.66 -17.06
N HIS A 41 -26.52 -1.02 -18.18
CA HIS A 41 -25.12 -0.81 -18.55
C HIS A 41 -24.42 0.03 -17.48
N GLU A 42 -25.01 1.15 -17.07
CA GLU A 42 -24.40 2.02 -16.07
C GLU A 42 -24.35 1.39 -14.68
N ALA A 43 -25.42 0.72 -14.22
CA ALA A 43 -25.39 0.00 -12.95
C ALA A 43 -24.37 -1.15 -12.96
N GLN A 44 -24.22 -1.89 -14.07
CA GLN A 44 -23.19 -2.91 -14.20
C GLN A 44 -21.78 -2.31 -14.22
N ARG A 45 -21.59 -1.14 -14.83
CA ARG A 45 -20.30 -0.43 -14.80
C ARG A 45 -19.87 -0.16 -13.36
N VAL A 46 -20.78 0.29 -12.50
CA VAL A 46 -20.41 0.62 -11.11
C VAL A 46 -20.36 -0.64 -10.22
N LEU A 47 -21.31 -1.58 -10.37
CA LEU A 47 -21.31 -2.86 -9.62
C LEU A 47 -20.05 -3.69 -9.84
N PHE A 48 -19.47 -3.62 -11.04
CA PHE A 48 -18.29 -4.42 -11.41
C PHE A 48 -16.99 -3.57 -11.42
N ARG A 49 -17.03 -2.31 -10.97
CA ARG A 49 -15.85 -1.42 -10.98
C ARG A 49 -14.79 -1.89 -9.99
N ASP A 50 -15.24 -1.98 -8.74
CA ASP A 50 -14.42 -2.28 -7.56
C ASP A 50 -14.90 -3.61 -6.96
N SER A 51 -15.00 -4.62 -7.82
CA SER A 51 -15.68 -5.87 -7.49
C SER A 51 -14.69 -7.01 -7.31
N GLY A 52 -14.31 -7.26 -6.06
CA GLY A 52 -13.85 -8.56 -5.66
C GLY A 52 -12.87 -8.52 -4.53
N GLU A 53 -13.36 -8.46 -3.30
CA GLU A 53 -12.60 -9.01 -2.18
C GLU A 53 -12.83 -10.53 -2.17
N LEU A 54 -11.80 -11.30 -2.52
CA LEU A 54 -11.81 -12.74 -2.31
C LEU A 54 -11.59 -13.00 -0.81
N HIS A 55 -12.66 -12.98 -0.02
CA HIS A 55 -12.58 -13.33 1.40
C HIS A 55 -12.68 -14.84 1.65
N THR A 56 -12.18 -15.23 2.81
CA THR A 56 -11.89 -16.61 3.20
C THR A 56 -13.09 -17.36 3.79
N THR A 57 -14.21 -16.68 4.03
CA THR A 57 -15.45 -17.35 4.45
C THR A 57 -16.01 -18.20 3.31
N THR A 58 -16.64 -19.35 3.62
CA THR A 58 -17.26 -20.22 2.60
C THR A 58 -18.24 -19.46 1.70
N ALA A 59 -19.01 -18.53 2.28
CA ALA A 59 -19.93 -17.67 1.55
C ALA A 59 -19.21 -16.68 0.61
N ALA A 60 -18.05 -16.16 1.02
CA ALA A 60 -17.24 -15.31 0.16
C ALA A 60 -16.57 -16.10 -0.97
N ARG A 61 -16.05 -17.31 -0.70
CA ARG A 61 -15.52 -18.21 -1.74
C ARG A 61 -16.57 -18.51 -2.82
N GLU A 62 -17.80 -18.85 -2.43
CA GLU A 62 -18.88 -19.10 -3.39
C GLU A 62 -19.20 -17.86 -4.22
N LYS A 63 -19.30 -16.68 -3.58
CA LYS A 63 -19.50 -15.40 -4.29
C LYS A 63 -18.37 -15.12 -5.28
N THR A 64 -17.12 -15.34 -4.90
CA THR A 64 -15.97 -15.11 -5.79
C THR A 64 -15.95 -16.10 -6.95
N ILE A 65 -16.28 -17.37 -6.71
CA ILE A 65 -16.40 -18.35 -7.81
C ILE A 65 -17.52 -17.94 -8.77
N MET A 66 -18.68 -17.52 -8.25
CA MET A 66 -19.79 -17.02 -9.08
C MET A 66 -19.40 -15.76 -9.87
N PHE A 67 -18.62 -14.87 -9.24
CA PHE A 67 -18.09 -13.69 -9.89
C PHE A 67 -17.14 -14.07 -11.04
N MET A 68 -16.16 -14.94 -10.79
CA MET A 68 -15.26 -15.45 -11.82
C MET A 68 -16.03 -16.09 -12.97
N ASP A 69 -17.02 -16.95 -12.68
CA ASP A 69 -17.86 -17.57 -13.71
C ASP A 69 -18.64 -16.54 -14.53
N THR A 70 -19.09 -15.45 -13.89
CA THR A 70 -19.78 -14.34 -14.55
C THR A 70 -18.84 -13.57 -15.48
N ILE A 71 -17.61 -13.27 -15.03
CA ILE A 71 -16.58 -12.60 -15.83
C ILE A 71 -16.18 -13.46 -17.03
N ILE A 72 -15.90 -14.74 -16.80
CA ILE A 72 -15.54 -15.70 -17.85
C ILE A 72 -16.67 -15.87 -18.87
N SER A 73 -17.93 -15.86 -18.42
CA SER A 73 -19.09 -15.98 -19.31
C SER A 73 -19.41 -14.70 -20.08
N SER A 74 -18.83 -13.55 -19.72
CA SER A 74 -19.11 -12.25 -20.33
C SER A 74 -17.86 -11.36 -20.48
N PRO A 75 -16.80 -11.84 -21.13
CA PRO A 75 -15.49 -11.17 -21.16
C PRO A 75 -15.52 -9.86 -21.95
N GLU A 76 -16.35 -9.76 -22.98
CA GLU A 76 -16.46 -8.55 -23.82
C GLU A 76 -17.36 -7.46 -23.21
N ARG A 77 -18.06 -7.75 -22.09
CA ARG A 77 -19.00 -6.82 -21.48
C ARG A 77 -18.64 -6.49 -20.03
N LEU A 78 -18.65 -7.49 -19.16
CA LEU A 78 -18.52 -7.27 -17.72
C LEU A 78 -17.06 -7.16 -17.28
N ALA A 79 -16.17 -7.95 -17.89
CA ALA A 79 -14.74 -7.92 -17.55
C ALA A 79 -14.06 -6.58 -17.89
N LEU A 80 -14.64 -5.79 -18.80
CA LEU A 80 -14.14 -4.46 -19.16
C LEU A 80 -14.41 -3.41 -18.09
N TYR A 81 -15.34 -3.66 -17.16
CA TYR A 81 -15.64 -2.73 -16.06
C TYR A 81 -14.76 -2.94 -14.85
N VAL A 82 -14.16 -4.13 -14.69
CA VAL A 82 -13.29 -4.46 -13.56
C VAL A 82 -12.01 -3.63 -13.63
N LYS A 83 -11.81 -2.79 -12.61
CA LYS A 83 -10.64 -1.93 -12.43
C LYS A 83 -9.77 -2.37 -11.26
N SER A 84 -10.38 -2.87 -10.18
CA SER A 84 -9.65 -3.50 -9.06
C SER A 84 -10.11 -4.93 -8.83
N PHE A 85 -9.20 -5.76 -8.33
CA PHE A 85 -9.49 -7.13 -7.96
C PHE A 85 -8.53 -7.61 -6.88
N ASP A 86 -9.08 -8.17 -5.80
CA ASP A 86 -8.32 -8.56 -4.63
C ASP A 86 -8.41 -10.07 -4.42
N ILE A 87 -7.26 -10.66 -4.14
CA ILE A 87 -7.06 -12.08 -4.03
C ILE A 87 -6.50 -12.37 -2.65
N THR A 88 -7.34 -12.82 -1.72
CA THR A 88 -6.93 -13.19 -0.36
C THR A 88 -7.12 -14.69 -0.10
N PHE A 89 -6.04 -15.40 0.22
CA PHE A 89 -6.08 -16.85 0.48
C PHE A 89 -5.65 -17.18 1.91
N ASP A 90 -6.59 -17.47 2.82
CA ASP A 90 -6.21 -17.99 4.15
C ASP A 90 -5.54 -19.37 4.07
N ASP A 91 -4.82 -19.71 5.14
CA ASP A 91 -4.07 -20.95 5.47
C ASP A 91 -4.78 -22.31 5.19
N TRP A 92 -6.02 -22.30 4.71
CA TRP A 92 -6.89 -23.48 4.64
C TRP A 92 -6.86 -24.16 3.27
N PHE A 93 -6.15 -23.59 2.29
CA PHE A 93 -5.95 -24.25 1.00
C PHE A 93 -4.78 -25.22 1.06
N HIS A 94 -5.07 -26.52 1.09
CA HIS A 94 -4.05 -27.51 0.80
C HIS A 94 -3.55 -27.30 -0.63
N PRO A 95 -2.27 -26.95 -0.84
CA PRO A 95 -1.73 -26.56 -2.16
C PRO A 95 -1.73 -27.69 -3.19
N ASN A 96 -2.04 -28.92 -2.78
CA ASN A 96 -2.01 -30.12 -3.61
C ASN A 96 -3.39 -30.75 -3.86
N SER A 97 -4.48 -30.01 -3.65
CA SER A 97 -5.83 -30.50 -3.98
C SER A 97 -6.21 -30.19 -5.43
N ASP A 98 -6.95 -31.08 -6.08
CA ASP A 98 -7.51 -30.85 -7.43
C ASP A 98 -8.41 -29.59 -7.45
N GLU A 99 -9.07 -29.28 -6.33
CA GLU A 99 -9.87 -28.06 -6.19
C GLU A 99 -9.02 -26.79 -6.25
N THR A 100 -7.84 -26.79 -5.61
CA THR A 100 -6.91 -25.66 -5.63
C THR A 100 -6.41 -25.42 -7.05
N ALA A 101 -6.03 -26.49 -7.76
CA ALA A 101 -5.60 -26.40 -9.16
C ALA A 101 -6.71 -25.86 -10.08
N ALA A 102 -7.94 -26.35 -9.92
CA ALA A 102 -9.09 -25.87 -10.69
C ALA A 102 -9.41 -24.39 -10.40
N LEU A 103 -9.26 -23.96 -9.14
CA LEU A 103 -9.46 -22.58 -8.74
C LEU A 103 -8.39 -21.65 -9.32
N ILE A 104 -7.11 -22.04 -9.24
CA ILE A 104 -5.98 -21.31 -9.86
C ILE A 104 -6.19 -21.16 -11.36
N GLN A 105 -6.61 -22.23 -12.05
CA GLN A 105 -6.90 -22.16 -13.48
C GLN A 105 -8.06 -21.20 -13.77
N LYS A 106 -9.14 -21.24 -12.98
CA LYS A 106 -10.28 -20.33 -13.14
C LYS A 106 -9.86 -18.87 -12.90
N LEU A 107 -9.04 -18.62 -11.89
CA LEU A 107 -8.49 -17.30 -11.57
C LEU A 107 -7.62 -16.76 -12.72
N SER A 108 -6.73 -17.60 -13.26
CA SER A 108 -5.90 -17.28 -14.43
C SER A 108 -6.74 -16.83 -15.63
N ILE A 109 -7.78 -17.58 -15.99
CA ILE A 109 -8.71 -17.22 -17.09
C ILE A 109 -9.46 -15.93 -16.78
N THR A 110 -9.85 -15.74 -15.52
CA THR A 110 -10.56 -14.53 -15.07
C THR A 110 -9.69 -13.29 -15.24
N LEU A 111 -8.47 -13.30 -14.73
CA LEU A 111 -7.53 -12.18 -14.85
C LEU A 111 -7.19 -11.87 -16.31
N GLN A 112 -7.07 -12.91 -17.14
CA GLN A 112 -6.87 -12.72 -18.59
C GLN A 112 -8.03 -11.97 -19.26
N ALA A 113 -9.27 -12.15 -18.77
CA ALA A 113 -10.45 -11.47 -19.28
C ALA A 113 -10.53 -10.00 -18.83
N MET A 114 -9.99 -9.66 -17.65
CA MET A 114 -10.00 -8.31 -17.05
C MET A 114 -8.97 -7.38 -17.72
N ARG A 115 -9.22 -7.00 -18.97
CA ARG A 115 -8.27 -6.19 -19.78
C ARG A 115 -8.11 -4.73 -19.34
N ASN A 116 -8.93 -4.27 -18.41
CA ASN A 116 -8.90 -2.91 -17.86
C ASN A 116 -8.56 -2.90 -16.37
N LEU A 117 -8.01 -4.02 -15.85
CA LEU A 117 -7.52 -4.08 -14.48
C LEU A 117 -6.38 -3.06 -14.30
N GLU A 118 -6.56 -2.18 -13.32
CA GLU A 118 -5.67 -1.09 -12.93
C GLU A 118 -5.04 -1.38 -11.56
N SER A 119 -5.78 -2.01 -10.64
CA SER A 119 -5.29 -2.43 -9.33
C SER A 119 -5.44 -3.94 -9.13
N LEU A 120 -4.41 -4.58 -8.60
CA LEU A 120 -4.42 -5.99 -8.23
C LEU A 120 -3.80 -6.16 -6.84
N ASP A 121 -4.60 -6.63 -5.89
CA ASP A 121 -4.12 -7.03 -4.57
C ASP A 121 -4.02 -8.56 -4.51
N VAL A 122 -2.85 -9.07 -4.15
CA VAL A 122 -2.65 -10.47 -3.81
C VAL A 122 -2.11 -10.56 -2.39
N SER A 123 -3.02 -10.77 -1.45
CA SER A 123 -2.74 -10.77 -0.03
C SER A 123 -2.90 -12.13 0.62
N GLN A 124 -2.16 -12.35 1.70
CA GLN A 124 -2.13 -13.60 2.46
C GLN A 124 -1.82 -14.85 1.62
N TRP A 125 -1.13 -14.73 0.47
CA TRP A 125 -0.91 -15.90 -0.39
C TRP A 125 0.05 -16.92 0.24
N THR A 126 -0.42 -18.14 0.47
CA THR A 126 0.34 -19.25 1.09
C THR A 126 0.60 -20.44 0.16
N SER A 127 0.16 -20.38 -1.11
CA SER A 127 0.30 -21.51 -2.04
C SER A 127 1.72 -21.65 -2.61
N SER A 128 2.01 -22.81 -3.22
CA SER A 128 3.28 -23.06 -3.91
C SER A 128 3.57 -22.04 -5.03
N VAL A 129 4.85 -21.76 -5.26
CA VAL A 129 5.37 -20.76 -6.21
C VAL A 129 5.02 -21.03 -7.67
N SER A 130 4.83 -22.29 -8.07
CA SER A 130 4.44 -22.63 -9.45
C SER A 130 3.08 -22.06 -9.82
N SER A 131 2.12 -22.14 -8.90
CA SER A 131 0.77 -21.64 -9.07
C SER A 131 0.73 -20.12 -9.25
N LEU A 132 1.68 -19.41 -8.63
CA LEU A 132 1.79 -17.96 -8.71
C LEU A 132 2.25 -17.49 -10.09
N ALA A 133 3.29 -18.11 -10.65
CA ALA A 133 3.77 -17.80 -12.00
C ALA A 133 2.66 -17.94 -13.04
N ASP A 134 1.87 -19.01 -12.89
CA ASP A 134 0.78 -19.34 -13.79
C ASP A 134 -0.33 -18.29 -13.76
N ILE A 135 -0.54 -17.59 -12.64
CA ILE A 135 -1.54 -16.53 -12.51
C ILE A 135 -0.99 -15.22 -13.08
N LEU A 136 0.20 -14.80 -12.63
CA LEU A 136 0.78 -13.50 -12.97
C LEU A 136 1.21 -13.37 -14.44
N GLN A 137 1.46 -14.48 -15.14
CA GLN A 137 1.81 -14.44 -16.57
C GLN A 137 0.66 -13.95 -17.47
N HIS A 138 -0.59 -13.97 -16.99
CA HIS A 138 -1.77 -13.59 -17.78
C HIS A 138 -2.33 -12.21 -17.45
N VAL A 139 -1.74 -11.54 -16.46
CA VAL A 139 -2.11 -10.19 -16.06
C VAL A 139 -1.54 -9.19 -17.07
N HIS A 140 -2.41 -8.36 -17.64
CA HIS A 140 -2.05 -7.39 -18.68
C HIS A 140 -1.34 -6.16 -18.12
N SER A 141 -0.63 -5.43 -18.99
CA SER A 141 0.29 -4.33 -18.64
C SER A 141 -0.37 -2.99 -18.23
N LYS A 142 -1.66 -2.98 -17.86
CA LYS A 142 -2.38 -1.74 -17.48
C LYS A 142 -2.37 -1.45 -15.98
N LEU A 143 -1.74 -2.31 -15.17
CA LEU A 143 -1.70 -2.11 -13.74
C LEU A 143 -0.96 -0.81 -13.39
N THR A 144 -1.62 0.01 -12.58
CA THR A 144 -1.08 1.21 -11.92
C THR A 144 -0.81 0.93 -10.45
N SER A 145 -1.54 -0.01 -9.84
CA SER A 145 -1.32 -0.44 -8.46
C SER A 145 -1.16 -1.95 -8.37
N PHE A 146 -0.18 -2.40 -7.58
CA PHE A 146 0.02 -3.81 -7.27
C PHE A 146 0.37 -3.98 -5.80
N ILE A 147 -0.43 -4.77 -5.10
CA ILE A 147 -0.21 -5.14 -3.71
C ILE A 147 0.11 -6.62 -3.64
N TRP A 148 1.16 -6.93 -2.92
CA TRP A 148 1.56 -8.29 -2.63
C TRP A 148 1.89 -8.41 -1.14
N SER A 149 1.10 -9.19 -0.41
CA SER A 149 1.44 -9.62 0.94
C SER A 149 1.33 -11.14 1.01
N GLY A 150 2.42 -11.84 1.33
CA GLY A 150 2.39 -13.30 1.24
C GLY A 150 3.54 -13.98 1.97
N TYR A 151 3.28 -15.21 2.43
CA TYR A 151 4.28 -16.07 3.05
C TYR A 151 4.64 -17.16 2.05
N SER A 152 5.86 -17.11 1.50
CA SER A 152 6.36 -18.19 0.65
C SER A 152 7.58 -18.85 1.30
N ASP A 153 7.48 -20.16 1.54
CA ASP A 153 8.59 -20.99 2.05
C ASP A 153 9.74 -21.14 1.03
N THR A 154 9.59 -20.60 -0.19
CA THR A 154 10.53 -20.76 -1.31
C THR A 154 10.90 -19.40 -1.92
N ALA A 155 11.55 -18.57 -1.10
CA ALA A 155 11.88 -17.17 -1.40
C ALA A 155 12.54 -16.93 -2.77
N SER A 156 13.43 -17.80 -3.26
CA SER A 156 14.21 -17.51 -4.48
C SER A 156 13.44 -17.68 -5.79
N ALA A 157 12.60 -18.72 -5.91
CA ALA A 157 11.81 -18.94 -7.12
C ALA A 157 10.69 -17.92 -7.23
N ALA A 158 10.05 -17.59 -6.10
CA ALA A 158 9.01 -16.56 -6.03
C ALA A 158 9.56 -15.19 -6.46
N ALA A 159 10.78 -14.85 -6.03
CA ALA A 159 11.40 -13.58 -6.36
C ALA A 159 11.71 -13.41 -7.86
N ASN A 160 12.17 -14.47 -8.55
CA ASN A 160 12.42 -14.41 -10.00
C ASN A 160 11.13 -14.23 -10.81
N ILE A 161 10.07 -14.97 -10.46
CA ILE A 161 8.76 -14.85 -11.10
C ILE A 161 8.18 -13.44 -10.91
N LYS A 162 8.36 -12.86 -9.71
CA LYS A 162 7.96 -11.48 -9.42
C LYS A 162 8.77 -10.47 -10.23
N ALA A 163 10.08 -10.62 -10.31
CA ALA A 163 10.90 -9.73 -11.12
C ALA A 163 10.47 -9.77 -12.60
N ASP A 164 10.22 -10.95 -13.16
CA ASP A 164 9.73 -11.09 -14.53
C ASP A 164 8.34 -10.49 -14.73
N PHE A 165 7.45 -10.63 -13.75
CA PHE A 165 6.15 -9.97 -13.77
C PHE A 165 6.32 -8.44 -13.75
N LEU A 166 7.01 -7.89 -12.75
CA LEU A 166 7.17 -6.44 -12.57
C LEU A 166 7.91 -5.78 -13.74
N ARG A 167 8.86 -6.47 -14.38
CA ARG A 167 9.51 -5.99 -15.62
C ARG A 167 8.54 -5.82 -16.79
N ARG A 168 7.39 -6.50 -16.80
CA ARG A 168 6.35 -6.34 -17.83
C ARG A 168 5.34 -5.23 -17.51
N GLN A 169 5.43 -4.64 -16.31
CA GLN A 169 4.47 -3.67 -15.81
C GLN A 169 5.04 -2.25 -15.85
N ASP A 170 5.00 -1.63 -17.02
CA ASP A 170 5.56 -0.28 -17.23
C ASP A 170 4.75 0.85 -16.55
N ASN A 171 3.49 0.57 -16.20
CA ASN A 171 2.55 1.58 -15.71
C ASN A 171 2.36 1.57 -14.19
N ILE A 172 3.03 0.67 -13.45
CA ILE A 172 2.89 0.62 -11.99
C ILE A 172 3.46 1.91 -11.39
N GLU A 173 2.60 2.59 -10.63
CA GLU A 173 2.83 3.81 -9.89
C GLU A 173 2.85 3.54 -8.37
N HIS A 174 2.08 2.55 -7.90
CA HIS A 174 2.00 2.14 -6.50
C HIS A 174 2.34 0.66 -6.36
N LEU A 175 3.35 0.35 -5.53
CA LEU A 175 3.81 -1.01 -5.31
C LEU A 175 3.92 -1.30 -3.83
N VAL A 176 3.23 -2.34 -3.36
CA VAL A 176 3.37 -2.88 -2.00
C VAL A 176 3.88 -4.31 -2.11
N ILE A 177 5.02 -4.62 -1.48
CA ILE A 177 5.55 -5.98 -1.39
C ILE A 177 6.00 -6.26 0.04
N SER A 178 5.13 -6.90 0.80
CA SER A 178 5.38 -7.32 2.17
C SER A 178 5.67 -8.82 2.18
N GLU A 179 6.96 -9.17 2.12
CA GLU A 179 7.44 -10.55 2.17
C GLU A 179 8.67 -10.76 3.05
N PHE A 180 8.76 -11.97 3.60
CA PHE A 180 10.00 -12.49 4.16
C PHE A 180 10.92 -12.99 3.04
N ILE A 181 11.89 -12.16 2.62
CA ILE A 181 12.95 -12.60 1.70
C ILE A 181 14.23 -12.82 2.50
N GLU A 182 14.80 -14.03 2.42
CA GLU A 182 16.17 -14.24 2.85
C GLU A 182 17.11 -13.39 1.96
N GLU A 183 17.78 -12.40 2.56
CA GLU A 183 18.57 -11.30 1.97
C GLU A 183 19.66 -11.70 0.93
N ARG A 184 19.85 -12.98 0.60
CA ARG A 184 21.09 -13.48 -0.01
C ARG A 184 21.11 -13.64 -1.53
N THR A 185 20.05 -13.33 -2.29
CA THR A 185 19.98 -13.81 -3.70
C THR A 185 19.47 -12.86 -4.78
N LEU A 186 19.27 -11.57 -4.52
CA LEU A 186 18.78 -10.67 -5.56
C LEU A 186 19.88 -9.70 -6.02
N GLU A 187 20.35 -9.90 -7.26
CA GLU A 187 21.14 -8.90 -7.96
C GLU A 187 20.30 -7.61 -8.14
N PRO A 188 20.91 -6.42 -8.17
CA PRO A 188 20.18 -5.16 -8.41
C PRO A 188 19.56 -5.17 -9.82
N ILE A 189 18.26 -5.43 -9.90
CA ILE A 189 17.48 -5.42 -11.16
C ILE A 189 16.81 -4.03 -11.37
N ALA A 190 17.06 -3.08 -10.46
CA ALA A 190 16.22 -1.94 -10.12
C ALA A 190 15.75 -1.05 -11.27
N ALA A 191 16.66 -0.58 -12.15
CA ALA A 191 16.37 0.58 -12.99
C ALA A 191 15.24 0.35 -14.01
N GLU A 192 15.07 -0.89 -14.49
CA GLU A 192 14.13 -1.24 -15.56
C GLU A 192 12.74 -1.65 -15.03
N ILE A 193 12.64 -2.06 -13.77
CA ILE A 193 11.37 -2.48 -13.17
C ILE A 193 10.51 -1.26 -12.86
N CYS A 194 9.21 -1.25 -13.21
CA CYS A 194 8.25 -0.20 -12.82
C CYS A 194 8.84 1.23 -12.92
N PRO A 195 9.18 1.73 -14.12
CA PRO A 195 9.89 2.99 -14.28
C PRO A 195 9.09 4.22 -13.80
N ARG A 196 7.77 4.09 -13.68
CA ARG A 196 6.83 5.16 -13.25
C ARG A 196 6.51 5.13 -11.76
N LEU A 197 7.17 4.29 -10.98
CA LEU A 197 6.86 4.12 -9.57
C LEU A 197 6.93 5.45 -8.80
N GLN A 198 5.84 5.79 -8.12
CA GLN A 198 5.66 6.99 -7.30
C GLN A 198 5.61 6.65 -5.80
N SER A 199 5.04 5.50 -5.47
CA SER A 199 4.92 4.98 -4.11
C SER A 199 5.45 3.54 -4.00
N LEU A 200 6.26 3.28 -2.98
CA LEU A 200 6.82 1.96 -2.68
C LEU A 200 6.61 1.62 -1.20
N SER A 201 5.91 0.53 -0.91
CA SER A 201 5.96 -0.15 0.39
C SER A 201 6.71 -1.46 0.24
N ALA A 202 7.81 -1.62 0.95
CA ALA A 202 8.56 -2.86 0.88
C ALA A 202 9.43 -3.09 2.10
N SER A 203 9.75 -4.36 2.34
CA SER A 203 10.77 -4.74 3.30
C SER A 203 12.12 -4.11 2.99
N TYR A 204 12.97 -4.10 4.02
CA TYR A 204 14.28 -3.48 3.92
C TYR A 204 15.12 -3.97 2.75
N ALA A 205 15.22 -5.29 2.55
CA ALA A 205 15.99 -5.89 1.48
C ALA A 205 15.43 -5.52 0.10
N LEU A 206 14.10 -5.54 -0.04
CA LEU A 206 13.43 -5.22 -1.29
C LEU A 206 13.57 -3.76 -1.69
N THR A 207 13.51 -2.85 -0.71
CA THR A 207 13.75 -1.42 -0.96
C THR A 207 15.11 -1.20 -1.60
N GLN A 208 16.17 -1.86 -1.14
CA GLN A 208 17.50 -1.73 -1.76
C GLN A 208 17.56 -2.21 -3.22
N ILE A 209 16.74 -3.19 -3.56
CA ILE A 209 16.70 -3.78 -4.90
C ILE A 209 15.82 -2.96 -5.84
N LEU A 210 14.75 -2.35 -5.34
CA LEU A 210 13.74 -1.67 -6.16
C LEU A 210 13.99 -0.17 -6.27
N LEU A 211 14.58 0.45 -5.24
CA LEU A 211 14.76 1.90 -5.16
C LEU A 211 15.72 2.47 -6.23
N PRO A 212 16.88 1.85 -6.55
CA PRO A 212 17.84 2.48 -7.47
C PRO A 212 17.24 2.80 -8.85
N GLY A 213 17.46 4.03 -9.33
CA GLY A 213 17.01 4.49 -10.65
C GLY A 213 15.53 4.93 -10.72
N LYS A 214 14.78 4.89 -9.62
CA LYS A 214 13.36 5.30 -9.58
C LYS A 214 13.24 6.81 -9.55
N GLN A 215 12.98 7.40 -10.72
CA GLN A 215 13.04 8.86 -10.85
C GLN A 215 11.81 9.58 -10.30
N HIS A 216 10.67 8.90 -10.26
CA HIS A 216 9.37 9.46 -9.89
C HIS A 216 8.96 9.12 -8.46
N LEU A 217 9.77 8.35 -7.73
CA LEU A 217 9.43 7.90 -6.40
C LEU A 217 9.47 9.07 -5.41
N THR A 218 8.35 9.32 -4.75
CA THR A 218 8.17 10.38 -3.76
C THR A 218 7.66 9.86 -2.42
N SER A 219 7.05 8.68 -2.40
CA SER A 219 6.53 8.02 -1.21
C SER A 219 7.26 6.70 -0.97
N LEU A 220 7.78 6.52 0.24
CA LEU A 220 8.45 5.30 0.67
C LEU A 220 7.94 4.86 2.04
N HIS A 221 7.28 3.70 2.08
CA HIS A 221 6.99 2.97 3.30
C HIS A 221 8.02 1.85 3.44
N TRP A 222 8.91 2.01 4.43
CA TRP A 222 10.06 1.15 4.59
C TRP A 222 9.81 0.18 5.73
N GLU A 223 9.36 -1.03 5.38
CA GLU A 223 8.95 -2.04 6.37
C GLU A 223 10.18 -2.65 7.06
N PRO A 224 10.14 -2.82 8.40
CA PRO A 224 11.19 -3.51 9.12
C PRO A 224 11.27 -4.97 8.68
N PRO A 225 12.45 -5.61 8.76
CA PRO A 225 12.56 -7.02 8.50
C PRO A 225 11.73 -7.81 9.52
N LEU A 226 10.80 -8.63 9.03
CA LEU A 226 10.06 -9.58 9.84
C LEU A 226 11.03 -10.67 10.35
N GLY A 227 10.99 -11.03 11.63
CA GLY A 227 11.64 -12.24 12.20
C GLY A 227 12.73 -12.04 13.26
N ASP A 228 12.73 -12.92 14.26
CA ASP A 228 13.60 -12.88 15.46
C ASP A 228 15.11 -12.91 15.16
N HIS A 229 15.51 -13.56 14.07
CA HIS A 229 16.92 -13.69 13.69
C HIS A 229 17.49 -12.40 13.10
N VAL A 230 16.64 -11.55 12.52
CA VAL A 230 17.06 -10.28 11.92
C VAL A 230 17.07 -9.19 12.98
N ALA A 231 16.12 -9.20 13.91
CA ALA A 231 16.07 -8.28 15.04
C ALA A 231 17.42 -8.19 15.80
N GLN A 232 18.16 -9.30 15.96
CA GLN A 232 19.47 -9.29 16.63
C GLN A 232 20.60 -8.62 15.82
N VAL A 233 20.52 -8.61 14.48
CA VAL A 233 21.53 -7.95 13.62
C VAL A 233 21.35 -6.43 13.62
N TYR A 234 20.13 -5.96 13.80
CA TYR A 234 19.76 -4.53 13.74
C TYR A 234 19.59 -3.89 15.14
N GLN A 235 19.76 -4.63 16.25
CA GLN A 235 19.52 -4.18 17.64
C GLN A 235 20.68 -3.42 18.32
N GLY A 236 21.58 -2.80 17.56
CA GLY A 236 22.67 -1.98 18.10
C GLY A 236 22.51 -0.50 17.72
N PRO A 237 22.80 0.47 18.62
CA PRO A 237 22.94 1.88 18.22
C PRO A 237 24.05 2.07 17.16
N ASP A 238 24.98 1.12 17.09
CA ASP A 238 26.07 1.01 16.13
C ASP A 238 25.91 -0.19 15.18
N ALA A 239 24.71 -0.82 15.12
CA ALA A 239 24.48 -1.88 14.15
C ALA A 239 24.66 -1.29 12.74
N ASP A 240 25.62 -1.84 12.01
CA ASP A 240 25.94 -1.39 10.67
C ASP A 240 24.70 -1.55 9.80
N PHE A 241 24.16 -0.42 9.35
CA PHE A 241 23.13 -0.36 8.34
C PHE A 241 23.64 -1.12 7.11
N PRO A 242 23.09 -2.29 6.76
CA PRO A 242 23.64 -3.11 5.68
C PRO A 242 23.28 -2.57 4.28
N CYS A 243 22.97 -1.27 4.16
CA CYS A 243 22.73 -0.61 2.89
C CYS A 243 23.95 0.21 2.48
N ASP A 244 24.32 0.07 1.23
CA ASP A 244 25.10 1.08 0.54
C ASP A 244 24.21 2.31 0.30
N LEU A 245 24.19 3.23 1.28
CA LEU A 245 23.44 4.48 1.19
C LEU A 245 23.88 5.32 -0.01
N GLU A 246 25.10 5.16 -0.50
CA GLU A 246 25.55 5.88 -1.70
C GLU A 246 24.73 5.45 -2.92
N LEU A 247 24.37 4.16 -3.00
CA LEU A 247 23.58 3.58 -4.10
C LEU A 247 22.16 4.16 -4.21
N ILE A 248 21.53 4.46 -3.07
CA ILE A 248 20.13 4.92 -3.00
C ILE A 248 19.98 6.40 -2.61
N SER A 249 21.09 7.08 -2.31
CA SER A 249 21.13 8.46 -1.82
C SER A 249 20.35 9.44 -2.70
N LYS A 250 20.46 9.27 -4.02
CA LYS A 250 19.84 10.15 -5.01
C LYS A 250 18.32 10.05 -5.00
N GLU A 251 17.80 8.84 -4.84
CA GLU A 251 16.37 8.55 -4.77
C GLU A 251 15.81 8.96 -3.40
N LEU A 252 16.54 8.69 -2.31
CA LEU A 252 16.21 9.23 -0.98
C LEU A 252 16.06 10.76 -0.98
N GLY A 253 16.87 11.46 -1.77
CA GLY A 253 16.78 12.91 -1.95
C GLY A 253 15.47 13.43 -2.53
N ARG A 254 14.66 12.56 -3.14
CA ARG A 254 13.37 12.90 -3.78
C ARG A 254 12.17 12.54 -2.92
N ILE A 255 12.37 11.68 -1.92
CA ILE A 255 11.32 11.23 -1.03
C ILE A 255 10.75 12.43 -0.28
N ARG A 256 9.43 12.60 -0.40
CA ARG A 256 8.62 13.60 0.29
C ARG A 256 7.87 13.00 1.46
N TYR A 257 7.45 11.74 1.34
CA TYR A 257 6.82 10.98 2.40
C TYR A 257 7.63 9.73 2.74
N LEU A 258 7.97 9.58 4.01
CA LEU A 258 8.73 8.44 4.51
C LEU A 258 8.07 7.88 5.76
N SER A 259 7.80 6.58 5.74
CA SER A 259 7.17 5.89 6.86
C SER A 259 8.00 4.69 7.30
N TYR A 260 8.18 4.57 8.62
CA TYR A 260 8.70 3.39 9.31
C TYR A 260 7.61 2.90 10.25
N ASP A 261 6.46 2.51 9.68
CA ASP A 261 5.44 1.97 10.56
C ASP A 261 5.84 0.55 10.94
N VAL A 262 5.88 0.32 12.24
CA VAL A 262 6.27 -0.94 12.82
C VAL A 262 5.01 -1.44 13.51
N GLY A 263 4.17 -2.15 12.76
CA GLY A 263 2.97 -2.78 13.30
C GLY A 263 3.34 -3.71 14.45
N GLY A 264 3.18 -3.24 15.69
CA GLY A 264 3.33 -4.03 16.91
C GLY A 264 4.61 -3.76 17.73
N SER A 265 4.40 -3.73 19.05
CA SER A 265 5.36 -3.48 20.16
C SER A 265 6.63 -4.35 20.21
N LEU A 266 6.88 -5.27 19.27
CA LEU A 266 7.96 -6.27 19.35
C LEU A 266 8.95 -6.25 18.18
N MET A 267 8.71 -5.42 17.16
CA MET A 267 9.55 -5.38 15.96
C MET A 267 10.71 -4.39 16.14
N PRO A 268 11.89 -4.65 15.53
CA PRO A 268 13.08 -3.82 15.70
C PRO A 268 12.85 -2.40 15.18
N ALA A 269 13.54 -1.43 15.81
CA ALA A 269 13.54 -0.02 15.40
C ALA A 269 13.87 0.12 13.91
N GLY A 270 13.26 1.10 13.25
CA GLY A 270 13.45 1.40 11.83
C GLY A 270 14.89 1.79 11.48
N PRO A 271 15.15 2.19 10.21
CA PRO A 271 16.47 2.62 9.79
C PRO A 271 16.94 3.81 10.63
N ASN A 272 18.23 3.82 11.00
CA ASN A 272 18.80 4.88 11.84
C ASN A 272 18.67 6.26 11.15
N ILE A 273 17.74 7.09 11.62
CA ILE A 273 17.41 8.39 11.04
C ILE A 273 18.66 9.28 10.97
N ARG A 274 19.57 9.21 11.95
CA ARG A 274 20.81 10.01 11.95
C ARG A 274 21.69 9.73 10.73
N ARG A 275 21.66 8.50 10.21
CA ARG A 275 22.43 8.09 9.03
C ARG A 275 21.80 8.52 7.71
N ILE A 276 20.46 8.46 7.62
CA ILE A 276 19.74 8.73 6.37
C ILE A 276 19.28 10.18 6.22
N ALA A 277 19.09 10.92 7.32
CA ALA A 277 18.65 12.31 7.30
C ALA A 277 19.46 13.23 6.36
N PRO A 278 20.80 13.10 6.21
CA PRO A 278 21.55 13.91 5.24
C PRO A 278 21.11 13.73 3.78
N TYR A 279 20.49 12.59 3.45
CA TYR A 279 20.01 12.28 2.10
C TYR A 279 18.55 12.64 1.88
N LEU A 280 17.77 12.85 2.94
CA LEU A 280 16.33 13.11 2.87
C LEU A 280 16.03 14.60 2.63
N THR A 281 16.58 15.14 1.55
CA THR A 281 16.59 16.59 1.28
C THR A 281 15.26 17.16 0.86
N SER A 282 14.28 16.35 0.44
CA SER A 282 12.95 16.81 0.02
C SER A 282 11.84 16.36 0.96
N LEU A 283 12.19 15.80 2.12
CA LEU A 283 11.23 15.17 3.02
C LEU A 283 10.32 16.20 3.66
N VAL A 284 9.01 16.02 3.47
CA VAL A 284 7.93 16.87 4.01
C VAL A 284 7.26 16.20 5.18
N CYS A 285 7.02 14.90 5.10
CA CYS A 285 6.34 14.13 6.12
C CYS A 285 7.15 12.89 6.49
N LEU A 286 7.35 12.71 7.79
CA LEU A 286 8.03 11.57 8.39
C LEU A 286 7.10 10.87 9.37
N ASN A 287 6.80 9.60 9.12
CA ASN A 287 6.17 8.70 10.09
C ASN A 287 7.21 7.75 10.69
N THR A 288 7.34 7.74 12.02
CA THR A 288 8.36 6.97 12.73
C THR A 288 7.86 6.53 14.10
N HIS A 289 8.43 5.44 14.62
CA HIS A 289 8.12 4.98 15.96
C HIS A 289 8.64 5.93 17.03
N ARG A 290 7.91 6.06 18.12
CA ARG A 290 8.26 6.92 19.24
C ARG A 290 9.65 6.64 19.84
N ASP A 291 10.08 5.39 19.91
CA ASP A 291 11.36 5.03 20.53
C ASP A 291 12.58 5.67 19.83
N ASP A 292 12.38 6.16 18.60
CA ASP A 292 13.35 6.94 17.87
C ASP A 292 13.42 8.41 18.31
N ILE A 293 12.68 8.84 19.36
CA ILE A 293 12.76 10.20 19.93
C ILE A 293 14.21 10.64 20.19
N LYS A 294 15.07 9.74 20.67
CA LYS A 294 16.49 10.04 20.88
C LYS A 294 17.27 10.25 19.58
N GLN A 295 16.80 9.69 18.48
CA GLN A 295 17.34 9.93 17.14
C GLN A 295 16.85 11.25 16.53
N LEU A 296 15.78 11.85 17.06
CA LEU A 296 15.14 13.04 16.49
C LEU A 296 15.97 14.33 16.57
N GLU A 297 17.09 14.35 17.30
CA GLU A 297 18.11 15.42 17.13
C GLU A 297 18.54 15.55 15.65
N ALA A 298 18.48 14.45 14.89
CA ALA A 298 18.73 14.45 13.45
C ALA A 298 17.65 15.15 12.62
N LEU A 299 16.44 15.36 13.14
CA LEU A 299 15.38 16.05 12.40
C LEU A 299 15.75 17.50 12.10
N SER A 300 16.64 18.11 12.89
CA SER A 300 17.23 19.42 12.58
C SER A 300 17.96 19.47 11.23
N ARG A 301 18.30 18.31 10.66
CA ARG A 301 18.94 18.16 9.34
C ARG A 301 17.93 18.03 8.20
N LEU A 302 16.63 17.98 8.48
CA LEU A 302 15.55 17.85 7.50
C LEU A 302 14.95 19.25 7.25
N PRO A 303 15.42 19.98 6.23
CA PRO A 303 15.08 21.40 6.07
C PRO A 303 13.63 21.66 5.68
N HIS A 304 12.94 20.66 5.12
CA HIS A 304 11.57 20.77 4.60
C HIS A 304 10.56 19.95 5.39
N LEU A 305 10.95 19.37 6.53
CA LEU A 305 10.03 18.57 7.33
C LEU A 305 8.96 19.47 7.92
N GLU A 306 7.71 19.25 7.51
CA GLU A 306 6.51 19.99 7.92
C GLU A 306 5.63 19.15 8.87
N ILE A 307 5.61 17.82 8.67
CA ILE A 307 4.76 16.89 9.42
C ILE A 307 5.62 15.78 10.01
N LEU A 308 5.49 15.59 11.33
CA LEU A 308 6.07 14.47 12.04
C LEU A 308 4.95 13.62 12.64
N ILE A 309 4.88 12.36 12.26
CA ILE A 309 3.94 11.39 12.81
C ILE A 309 4.73 10.45 13.71
N LEU A 310 4.27 10.32 14.95
CA LEU A 310 4.85 9.47 15.97
C LEU A 310 3.86 8.35 16.31
N SER A 311 4.15 7.14 15.85
CA SER A 311 3.40 5.95 16.25
C SER A 311 3.84 5.51 17.65
N VAL A 312 2.85 5.29 18.54
CA VAL A 312 3.05 4.90 19.94
C VAL A 312 2.40 3.54 20.19
N GLY A 313 3.21 2.55 20.55
CA GLY A 313 2.73 1.22 20.89
C GLY A 313 1.81 1.20 22.13
N ILE A 314 0.95 0.17 22.23
CA ILE A 314 -0.06 -0.03 23.31
C ILE A 314 0.49 0.17 24.74
N ARG A 315 1.78 -0.09 24.96
CA ARG A 315 2.38 -0.14 26.30
C ARG A 315 3.23 1.06 26.65
N ASP A 316 3.38 2.01 25.72
CA ASP A 316 4.34 3.09 25.86
C ASP A 316 3.67 4.35 26.43
N SER A 317 4.24 4.90 27.49
CA SER A 317 3.71 6.09 28.16
C SER A 317 3.93 7.32 27.30
N TRP A 318 2.91 8.01 26.79
CA TRP A 318 2.97 9.24 25.97
C TRP A 318 4.26 10.11 26.13
N PRO A 319 4.85 10.62 25.02
CA PRO A 319 5.95 11.57 25.11
C PRO A 319 5.58 12.75 26.01
N GLU A 320 6.53 13.21 26.84
CA GLU A 320 6.32 14.45 27.58
C GLU A 320 6.24 15.62 26.60
N GLU A 321 5.33 16.56 26.84
CA GLU A 321 5.13 17.74 25.98
C GLU A 321 6.44 18.52 25.77
N ASP A 322 7.27 18.60 26.80
CA ASP A 322 8.60 19.23 26.76
C ASP A 322 9.53 18.58 25.72
N ASP A 323 9.43 17.26 25.52
CA ASP A 323 10.25 16.56 24.52
C ASP A 323 9.75 16.84 23.10
N LEU A 324 8.43 16.89 22.91
CA LEU A 324 7.83 17.28 21.62
C LEU A 324 8.19 18.73 21.25
N ILE A 325 8.16 19.64 22.22
CA ILE A 325 8.58 21.04 22.02
C ILE A 325 10.06 21.13 21.65
N LYS A 326 10.95 20.36 22.31
CA LYS A 326 12.38 20.33 21.97
C LYS A 326 12.60 19.83 20.54
N VAL A 327 11.90 18.77 20.14
CA VAL A 327 11.95 18.21 18.79
C VAL A 327 11.46 19.24 17.77
N ALA A 328 10.28 19.82 18.00
CA ALA A 328 9.70 20.82 17.11
C ALA A 328 10.59 22.05 16.95
N ALA A 329 11.15 22.54 18.06
CA ALA A 329 12.07 23.68 18.07
C ALA A 329 13.38 23.41 17.30
N SER A 330 13.76 22.14 17.12
CA SER A 330 14.95 21.75 16.36
C SER A 330 14.73 21.76 14.84
N CYS A 331 13.47 21.66 14.41
CA CYS A 331 13.07 21.63 13.01
C CYS A 331 12.63 23.04 12.56
N LYS A 332 13.19 23.53 11.45
CA LYS A 332 12.88 24.91 11.00
C LYS A 332 11.49 25.06 10.39
N SER A 333 10.97 23.99 9.80
CA SER A 333 9.76 24.03 8.96
C SER A 333 8.61 23.22 9.55
N LEU A 334 8.80 22.58 10.71
CA LEU A 334 7.80 21.69 11.28
C LEU A 334 6.57 22.49 11.72
N ASP A 335 5.40 22.13 11.18
CA ASP A 335 4.12 22.78 11.46
C ASP A 335 3.25 21.88 12.34
N HIS A 336 3.27 20.57 12.11
CA HIS A 336 2.43 19.62 12.83
C HIS A 336 3.21 18.43 13.38
N ILE A 337 2.81 18.01 14.58
CA ILE A 337 3.15 16.71 15.15
C ILE A 337 1.85 15.95 15.35
N ASP A 338 1.73 14.82 14.67
CA ASP A 338 0.65 13.87 14.89
C ASP A 338 1.18 12.72 15.74
N ILE A 339 0.38 12.31 16.71
CA ILE A 339 0.67 11.14 17.54
C ILE A 339 -0.43 10.12 17.28
N GLU A 340 -0.04 8.99 16.72
CA GLU A 340 -0.92 7.86 16.43
C GLU A 340 -0.71 6.81 17.52
N ASN A 341 -1.80 6.23 18.03
CA ASN A 341 -1.71 5.04 18.86
C ASN A 341 -2.18 3.81 18.07
N ASP A 342 -1.82 2.62 18.55
CA ASP A 342 -2.22 1.32 17.98
C ASP A 342 -3.75 1.09 17.88
N TYR A 343 -4.58 1.99 18.43
CA TYR A 343 -6.04 1.96 18.29
C TYR A 343 -6.55 2.88 17.17
N GLY A 344 -5.66 3.46 16.36
CA GLY A 344 -6.00 4.42 15.31
C GLY A 344 -6.52 5.76 15.86
N ALA A 345 -6.30 6.06 17.15
CA ALA A 345 -6.65 7.36 17.70
C ALA A 345 -5.48 8.33 17.51
N PHE A 346 -5.79 9.50 16.98
CA PHE A 346 -4.82 10.53 16.66
C PHE A 346 -4.93 11.72 17.61
N SER A 347 -3.78 12.27 17.97
CA SER A 347 -3.68 13.59 18.60
C SER A 347 -2.79 14.47 17.72
N ARG A 348 -3.36 15.57 17.19
CA ARG A 348 -2.63 16.54 16.38
C ARG A 348 -2.23 17.74 17.23
N PHE A 349 -0.97 18.12 17.12
CA PHE A 349 -0.40 19.29 17.76
C PHE A 349 0.17 20.22 16.71
N LYS A 350 -0.35 21.44 16.65
CA LYS A 350 0.24 22.49 15.82
C LYS A 350 1.38 23.16 16.58
N TYR A 351 2.55 23.25 15.96
CA TYR A 351 3.70 23.91 16.57
C TYR A 351 3.75 25.39 16.20
N ASN A 352 3.69 26.25 17.20
CA ASN A 352 3.81 27.68 17.01
C ASN A 352 5.26 28.12 17.21
N HIS A 353 5.99 28.35 16.12
CA HIS A 353 7.39 28.81 16.14
C HIS A 353 7.62 30.11 16.92
N SER A 354 6.61 30.99 17.00
CA SER A 354 6.75 32.30 17.66
C SER A 354 6.68 32.17 19.18
N SER A 355 5.76 31.36 19.69
CA SER A 355 5.58 31.13 21.13
C SER A 355 6.35 29.91 21.65
N LYS A 356 6.90 29.07 20.76
CA LYS A 356 7.53 27.78 21.08
C LYS A 356 6.61 26.89 21.92
N SER A 357 5.33 26.83 21.53
CA SER A 357 4.30 26.05 22.21
C SER A 357 3.57 25.13 21.24
N LEU A 358 2.97 24.08 21.78
CA LEU A 358 2.06 23.21 21.04
C LEU A 358 0.62 23.62 21.31
N GLU A 359 -0.18 23.70 20.25
CA GLU A 359 -1.62 23.92 20.32
C GLU A 359 -2.30 22.59 19.96
N SER A 360 -3.03 22.00 20.90
CA SER A 360 -3.72 20.74 20.66
C SER A 360 -4.99 20.97 19.84
N HIS A 361 -5.14 20.16 18.80
CA HIS A 361 -6.36 20.08 18.01
C HIS A 361 -6.86 18.66 18.07
N THR A 362 -8.08 18.48 18.55
CA THR A 362 -8.78 17.21 18.43
C THR A 362 -9.26 17.11 16.99
N VAL A 363 -8.68 16.20 16.23
CA VAL A 363 -9.09 15.91 14.84
C VAL A 363 -9.85 14.60 14.88
N ASP A 364 -10.95 14.51 14.14
CA ASP A 364 -11.67 13.24 13.98
C ASP A 364 -10.80 12.30 13.13
N GLY A 365 -10.61 11.06 13.58
CA GLY A 365 -9.62 10.13 13.00
C GLY A 365 -9.86 9.81 11.53
N SER A 366 -11.08 10.00 11.03
CA SER A 366 -11.45 9.80 9.63
C SER A 366 -10.84 10.81 8.66
N ASP A 367 -10.47 12.01 9.11
CA ASP A 367 -9.95 13.08 8.24
C ASP A 367 -8.45 12.92 7.91
N ILE A 368 -7.73 12.05 8.64
CA ILE A 368 -6.27 11.90 8.50
C ILE A 368 -5.90 10.79 7.52
N TYR A 369 -6.63 9.66 7.49
CA TYR A 369 -6.40 8.64 6.46
C TYR A 369 -6.77 9.12 5.06
N ARG A 370 -7.79 9.99 4.95
CA ARG A 370 -8.07 10.74 3.72
C ARG A 370 -6.88 11.57 3.27
N TRP A 371 -6.05 12.10 4.17
CA TRP A 371 -4.87 12.85 3.77
C TRP A 371 -3.80 11.98 3.09
N PHE A 372 -3.71 10.69 3.40
CA PHE A 372 -2.79 9.78 2.72
C PHE A 372 -3.30 9.38 1.34
N ASP A 373 -4.59 9.10 1.22
CA ASP A 373 -5.23 8.77 -0.06
C ASP A 373 -5.40 10.01 -0.96
N ASP A 374 -5.64 11.20 -0.38
CA ASP A 374 -5.83 12.47 -1.10
C ASP A 374 -4.50 13.18 -1.41
N PHE A 375 -3.37 12.89 -0.72
CA PHE A 375 -2.09 13.53 -1.07
C PHE A 375 -1.62 13.15 -2.47
N ASP A 376 -1.96 11.95 -2.94
CA ASP A 376 -1.74 11.49 -4.31
C ASP A 376 -2.62 12.29 -5.32
N ALA A 377 -3.73 12.87 -4.87
CA ALA A 377 -4.63 13.71 -5.68
C ALA A 377 -4.27 15.22 -5.67
N PHE A 378 -3.43 15.70 -4.74
CA PHE A 378 -3.13 17.13 -4.56
C PHE A 378 -2.01 17.68 -5.47
N HIS A 379 -1.50 16.89 -6.43
CA HIS A 379 -0.36 17.29 -7.28
C HIS A 379 -0.55 17.12 -8.80
N ASP A 380 -1.78 17.37 -9.28
CA ASP A 380 -2.01 17.82 -10.67
C ASP A 380 -1.93 19.35 -10.83
#